data_AF-A0A3A0VZH5-F1
#
_entry.id   AF-A0A3A0VZH5-F1
#
_cell.length_a   1.000
_cell.length_b   1.000
_cell.length_c   1.000
_cell.angle_alpha   90.00
_cell.angle_beta   90.00
_cell.angle_gamma   90.00
#
_symmetry.space_group_name_H-M   'P 1'
#
loop_
_entity.id
_entity.type
_entity.pdbx_description
1 polymer ?
#
loop_
_entity_poly.entity_id
_entity_poly.type
_entity_poly.pdbx_seq_one_letter_code
_entity_poly.pdbx_strand_id
1 'polypeptide(L)'
;MFKESEFKSNLVTWFEENQREMPWRETNNPYYIWLSEVMLQQTQVKTVIDYYHRFTERFPTIDALSHAHEDDVLKYWEGLGYYSRARNFHTAIREVADKYQGHVPDDPELFADLKGVGPYTQAAVMSIAFNQPLATVDGNVFRVWSRLNNDYRDTKLQSTRKAFERELLPYVQSESGTFNQAMMELGALICTPKAPLCLFCPVQAQCEAFEKGSVLELPVKTTKVKKKHIKQHVYIVKNENNEYLIEQRTQKLLNQMWEFPMYESDSNESIQQTLGQDISFSEKPIYTLKHQFTHLTWDISVFMADSNILKDSLNLPENMAWMEITEKESYNFPVSMTKIYNFISQIEDV
;
A
#
# COMPACT_ATOMS: atom_id res chain seq x y z
N MET A 1 -18.00 -16.07 22.63
CA MET A 1 -16.97 -15.74 23.62
C MET A 1 -17.54 -15.81 25.03
N PHE A 2 -16.69 -15.96 26.06
CA PHE A 2 -17.15 -15.93 27.46
C PHE A 2 -17.25 -14.49 27.98
N LYS A 3 -18.02 -14.27 29.07
CA LYS A 3 -18.12 -12.99 29.81
C LYS A 3 -18.24 -11.75 28.92
N GLU A 4 -19.20 -11.79 28.00
CA GLU A 4 -19.39 -10.77 26.96
C GLU A 4 -19.54 -9.34 27.50
N SER A 5 -20.19 -9.16 28.65
CA SER A 5 -20.41 -7.84 29.26
C SER A 5 -19.14 -7.10 29.67
N GLU A 6 -18.04 -7.81 29.96
CA GLU A 6 -16.77 -7.22 30.42
C GLU A 6 -15.79 -6.98 29.26
N PHE A 7 -16.04 -7.59 28.09
CA PHE A 7 -15.11 -7.60 26.96
C PHE A 7 -14.69 -6.21 26.51
N LYS A 8 -15.67 -5.34 26.19
CA LYS A 8 -15.40 -3.99 25.71
C LYS A 8 -14.62 -3.17 26.73
N SER A 9 -15.06 -3.18 28.00
CA SER A 9 -14.43 -2.40 29.06
C SER A 9 -12.97 -2.80 29.26
N ASN A 10 -12.68 -4.10 29.33
CA ASN A 10 -11.30 -4.59 29.49
C ASN A 10 -10.41 -4.21 28.30
N LEU A 11 -10.96 -4.34 27.09
CA LEU A 11 -10.23 -4.03 25.86
C LEU A 11 -9.90 -2.53 25.73
N VAL A 12 -10.90 -1.66 25.96
CA VAL A 12 -10.73 -0.21 25.87
C VAL A 12 -9.79 0.30 26.95
N THR A 13 -9.95 -0.13 28.20
CA THR A 13 -9.05 0.26 29.32
C THR A 13 -7.60 -0.09 28.99
N TRP A 14 -7.36 -1.33 28.53
CA TRP A 14 -6.01 -1.73 28.13
C TRP A 14 -5.46 -0.86 26.99
N PHE A 15 -6.30 -0.54 26.00
CA PHE A 15 -5.88 0.28 24.87
C PHE A 15 -5.49 1.70 25.29
N GLU A 16 -6.27 2.34 26.16
CA GLU A 16 -5.94 3.68 26.68
C GLU A 16 -4.58 3.71 27.39
N GLU A 17 -4.24 2.65 28.12
CA GLU A 17 -2.98 2.53 28.86
C GLU A 17 -1.78 2.07 27.99
N ASN A 18 -2.02 1.33 26.89
CA ASN A 18 -0.97 0.60 26.18
C ASN A 18 -0.88 0.91 24.68
N GLN A 19 -1.74 1.77 24.13
CA GLN A 19 -1.68 2.13 22.71
C GLN A 19 -0.33 2.72 22.35
N ARG A 20 0.20 2.34 21.18
CA ARG A 20 1.41 2.97 20.65
C ARG A 20 1.12 4.40 20.20
N GLU A 21 2.06 5.28 20.47
CA GLU A 21 2.14 6.60 19.86
C GLU A 21 2.27 6.45 18.35
N MET A 22 1.36 7.08 17.62
CA MET A 22 1.39 7.16 16.17
C MET A 22 0.89 8.55 15.75
N PRO A 23 1.53 9.20 14.77
CA PRO A 23 1.21 10.59 14.42
C PRO A 23 -0.26 10.85 14.08
N TRP A 24 -0.92 9.86 13.46
CA TRP A 24 -2.34 9.93 13.10
C TRP A 24 -3.32 9.62 14.24
N ARG A 25 -2.83 9.22 15.43
CA ARG A 25 -3.64 9.09 16.66
C ARG A 25 -3.68 10.37 17.48
N GLU A 26 -2.79 11.32 17.21
CA GLU A 26 -2.68 12.60 17.92
C GLU A 26 -3.60 13.68 17.32
N THR A 27 -4.49 13.29 16.41
CA THR A 27 -5.39 14.20 15.70
C THR A 27 -6.76 13.57 15.52
N ASN A 28 -7.79 14.43 15.51
CA ASN A 28 -9.15 14.07 15.11
C ASN A 28 -9.47 14.54 13.68
N ASN A 29 -8.48 15.04 12.93
CA ASN A 29 -8.70 15.54 11.58
C ASN A 29 -8.96 14.37 10.60
N PRO A 30 -10.15 14.32 9.95
CA PRO A 30 -10.50 13.24 9.03
C PRO A 30 -9.52 13.08 7.86
N TYR A 31 -8.90 14.17 7.37
CA TYR A 31 -7.92 14.12 6.30
C TYR A 31 -6.70 13.28 6.67
N TYR A 32 -6.15 13.56 7.85
CA TYR A 32 -4.96 12.90 8.38
C TYR A 32 -5.23 11.43 8.74
N ILE A 33 -6.37 11.15 9.38
CA ILE A 33 -6.80 9.79 9.70
C ILE A 33 -7.03 8.99 8.42
N TRP A 34 -7.71 9.57 7.43
CA TRP A 34 -7.96 8.90 6.16
C TRP A 34 -6.66 8.61 5.40
N LEU A 35 -5.73 9.57 5.35
CA LEU A 35 -4.41 9.37 4.76
C LEU A 35 -3.68 8.19 5.40
N SER A 36 -3.64 8.13 6.74
CA SER A 36 -2.98 7.01 7.44
C SER A 36 -3.64 5.68 7.13
N GLU A 37 -4.98 5.62 7.10
CA GLU A 37 -5.70 4.39 6.75
C GLU A 37 -5.41 3.93 5.33
N VAL A 38 -5.27 4.85 4.37
CA VAL A 38 -4.85 4.50 3.00
C VAL A 38 -3.41 4.01 2.97
N MET A 39 -2.48 4.68 3.67
CA MET A 39 -1.07 4.27 3.74
C MET A 39 -0.88 2.92 4.42
N LEU A 40 -1.67 2.59 5.45
CA LEU A 40 -1.58 1.33 6.22
C LEU A 40 -2.13 0.11 5.47
N GLN A 41 -2.83 0.30 4.33
CA GLN A 41 -3.32 -0.82 3.52
C GLN A 41 -2.16 -1.69 3.01
N GLN A 42 -1.95 -2.84 3.64
CA GLN A 42 -0.85 -3.77 3.32
C GLN A 42 0.56 -3.20 3.52
N THR A 43 0.70 -2.17 4.38
CA THR A 43 1.99 -1.58 4.75
C THR A 43 2.14 -1.58 6.27
N GLN A 44 3.34 -1.82 6.78
CA GLN A 44 3.59 -1.86 8.23
C GLN A 44 3.64 -0.44 8.83
N VAL A 45 3.11 -0.28 10.04
CA VAL A 45 3.12 0.99 10.80
C VAL A 45 4.49 1.67 10.78
N LYS A 46 5.56 0.95 11.13
CA LYS A 46 6.93 1.51 11.18
C LYS A 46 7.40 2.14 9.87
N THR A 47 6.90 1.62 8.73
CA THR A 47 7.23 2.14 7.41
C THR A 47 6.38 3.36 7.10
N VAL A 48 5.12 3.38 7.55
CA VAL A 48 4.18 4.48 7.26
C VAL A 48 4.55 5.77 7.98
N ILE A 49 5.12 5.71 9.20
CA ILE A 49 5.43 6.90 10.01
C ILE A 49 6.20 7.97 9.23
N ASP A 50 7.35 7.61 8.63
CA ASP A 50 8.18 8.57 7.91
C ASP A 50 7.49 9.12 6.65
N TYR A 51 6.70 8.28 5.97
CA TYR A 51 5.95 8.70 4.79
C TYR A 51 4.82 9.65 5.16
N TYR A 52 4.10 9.35 6.23
CA TYR A 52 3.02 10.17 6.74
C TYR A 52 3.54 11.58 7.09
N HIS A 53 4.67 11.69 7.80
CA HIS A 53 5.25 12.99 8.13
C HIS A 53 5.63 13.79 6.88
N ARG A 54 6.42 13.22 5.97
CA ARG A 54 6.83 13.93 4.73
C ARG A 54 5.64 14.32 3.86
N PHE A 55 4.65 13.44 3.77
CA PHE A 55 3.45 13.67 2.96
C PHE A 55 2.58 14.79 3.55
N THR A 56 2.35 14.77 4.86
CA THR A 56 1.56 15.80 5.55
C THR A 56 2.28 17.14 5.66
N GLU A 57 3.61 17.14 5.71
CA GLU A 57 4.41 18.36 5.62
C GLU A 57 4.28 19.01 4.23
N ARG A 58 4.36 18.21 3.15
CA ARG A 58 4.22 18.71 1.78
C ARG A 58 2.79 19.10 1.42
N PHE A 59 1.82 18.32 1.88
CA PHE A 59 0.40 18.45 1.58
C PHE A 59 -0.40 18.57 2.90
N PRO A 60 -0.32 19.72 3.59
CA PRO A 60 -0.89 19.86 4.93
C PRO A 60 -2.42 19.92 4.93
N THR A 61 -3.05 20.25 3.81
CA THR A 61 -4.49 20.42 3.69
C THR A 61 -5.05 19.68 2.48
N ILE A 62 -6.36 19.43 2.50
CA ILE A 62 -7.11 18.90 1.34
C ILE A 62 -6.90 19.80 0.13
N ASP A 63 -6.95 21.12 0.32
CA ASP A 63 -6.72 22.12 -0.72
C ASP A 63 -5.31 22.03 -1.34
N ALA A 64 -4.27 21.90 -0.50
CA ALA A 64 -2.90 21.75 -0.97
C ALA A 64 -2.71 20.45 -1.78
N LEU A 65 -3.36 19.36 -1.37
CA LEU A 65 -3.28 18.09 -2.07
C LEU A 65 -4.14 18.08 -3.35
N SER A 66 -5.33 18.67 -3.36
CA SER A 66 -6.22 18.65 -4.52
C SER A 66 -5.62 19.38 -5.73
N HIS A 67 -4.88 20.47 -5.48
CA HIS A 67 -4.20 21.26 -6.50
C HIS A 67 -2.84 20.68 -6.95
N ALA A 68 -2.33 19.64 -6.27
CA ALA A 68 -1.05 19.05 -6.60
C ALA A 68 -1.08 18.34 -7.96
N HIS A 69 0.06 18.33 -8.66
CA HIS A 69 0.22 17.48 -9.84
C HIS A 69 0.28 16.01 -9.42
N GLU A 70 -0.21 15.09 -10.25
CA GLU A 70 -0.21 13.66 -9.89
C GLU A 70 1.21 13.14 -9.66
N ASP A 71 2.18 13.56 -10.47
CA ASP A 71 3.58 13.12 -10.34
C ASP A 71 4.18 13.55 -9.00
N ASP A 72 3.88 14.76 -8.51
CA ASP A 72 4.31 15.22 -7.18
C ASP A 72 3.74 14.32 -6.07
N VAL A 73 2.46 13.96 -6.16
CA VAL A 73 1.81 13.08 -5.18
C VAL A 73 2.45 11.69 -5.21
N LEU A 74 2.69 11.15 -6.40
CA LEU A 74 3.32 9.84 -6.59
C LEU A 74 4.78 9.84 -6.11
N LYS A 75 5.48 10.97 -6.24
CA LYS A 75 6.84 11.14 -5.75
C LYS A 75 6.92 11.00 -4.23
N TYR A 76 6.02 11.67 -3.50
CA TYR A 76 5.95 11.53 -2.04
C TYR A 76 5.40 10.17 -1.58
N TRP A 77 4.83 9.37 -2.50
CA TRP A 77 4.42 7.98 -2.28
C TRP A 77 5.48 6.95 -2.70
N GLU A 78 6.56 7.38 -3.37
CA GLU A 78 7.58 6.51 -3.96
C GLU A 78 8.19 5.58 -2.91
N GLY A 79 8.08 4.26 -3.15
CA GLY A 79 8.59 3.23 -2.24
C GLY A 79 7.56 2.64 -1.28
N LEU A 80 6.39 3.25 -1.10
CA LEU A 80 5.32 2.70 -0.24
C LEU A 80 4.55 1.55 -0.91
N GLY A 81 4.64 1.46 -2.25
CA GLY A 81 3.99 0.45 -3.07
C GLY A 81 2.48 0.65 -3.20
N TYR A 82 1.84 -0.16 -4.06
CA TYR A 82 0.41 -0.07 -4.38
C TYR A 82 -0.02 1.35 -4.79
N TYR A 83 0.62 1.93 -5.79
CA TYR A 83 0.45 3.33 -6.23
C TYR A 83 -0.98 3.71 -6.65
N SER A 84 -1.82 2.74 -7.00
CA SER A 84 -3.25 2.99 -7.22
C SER A 84 -3.93 3.57 -5.98
N ARG A 85 -3.42 3.29 -4.76
CA ARG A 85 -3.91 3.90 -3.51
C ARG A 85 -3.72 5.42 -3.53
N ALA A 86 -2.52 5.89 -3.85
CA ALA A 86 -2.20 7.31 -3.95
C ALA A 86 -3.08 8.02 -4.98
N ARG A 87 -3.22 7.43 -6.17
CA ARG A 87 -4.05 8.00 -7.25
C ARG A 87 -5.53 8.07 -6.88
N ASN A 88 -6.06 7.00 -6.30
CA ASN A 88 -7.45 6.96 -5.88
C ASN A 88 -7.70 7.98 -4.76
N PHE A 89 -6.81 8.03 -3.77
CA PHE A 89 -6.88 9.00 -2.69
C PHE A 89 -6.82 10.44 -3.21
N HIS A 90 -5.88 10.75 -4.11
CA HIS A 90 -5.79 12.07 -4.74
C HIS A 90 -7.05 12.44 -5.55
N THR A 91 -7.59 11.48 -6.32
CA THR A 91 -8.87 11.68 -7.03
C THR A 91 -10.00 12.00 -6.06
N ALA A 92 -10.09 11.24 -4.96
CA ALA A 92 -11.11 11.42 -3.95
C ALA A 92 -10.95 12.75 -3.19
N ILE A 93 -9.71 13.18 -2.94
CA ILE A 93 -9.40 14.47 -2.32
C ILE A 93 -9.80 15.65 -3.23
N ARG A 94 -9.60 15.54 -4.54
CA ARG A 94 -10.13 16.52 -5.51
C ARG A 94 -11.65 16.59 -5.47
N GLU A 95 -12.33 15.44 -5.43
CA GLU A 95 -13.79 15.41 -5.26
C GLU A 95 -14.22 16.05 -3.93
N VAL A 96 -13.49 15.83 -2.84
CA VAL A 96 -13.74 16.48 -1.55
C VAL A 96 -13.57 18.00 -1.60
N ALA A 97 -12.52 18.49 -2.27
CA ALA A 97 -12.34 19.91 -2.50
C ALA A 97 -13.50 20.53 -3.29
N ASP A 98 -13.89 19.90 -4.40
CA ASP A 98 -14.86 20.46 -5.35
C ASP A 98 -16.32 20.32 -4.88
N LYS A 99 -16.72 19.11 -4.47
CA LYS A 99 -18.13 18.76 -4.16
C LYS A 99 -18.50 19.01 -2.70
N TYR A 100 -17.54 18.82 -1.80
CA TYR A 100 -17.75 18.91 -0.36
C TYR A 100 -17.01 20.10 0.27
N GLN A 101 -16.58 21.08 -0.54
CA GLN A 101 -15.97 22.33 -0.10
C GLN A 101 -14.77 22.13 0.84
N GLY A 102 -13.96 21.11 0.55
CA GLY A 102 -12.77 20.77 1.34
C GLY A 102 -13.06 20.08 2.68
N HIS A 103 -14.29 19.62 2.92
CA HIS A 103 -14.67 18.90 4.13
C HIS A 103 -14.95 17.43 3.80
N VAL A 104 -14.27 16.52 4.50
CA VAL A 104 -14.56 15.08 4.36
C VAL A 104 -16.00 14.83 4.82
N PRO A 105 -16.87 14.20 4.01
CA PRO A 105 -18.24 13.94 4.40
C PRO A 105 -18.28 13.02 5.64
N ASP A 106 -19.08 13.39 6.62
CA ASP A 106 -19.30 12.66 7.88
C ASP A 106 -20.41 11.59 7.76
N ASP A 107 -21.14 11.61 6.65
CA ASP A 107 -22.07 10.57 6.24
C ASP A 107 -21.31 9.37 5.63
N PRO A 108 -21.47 8.16 6.19
CA PRO A 108 -20.77 6.99 5.69
C PRO A 108 -21.08 6.61 4.24
N GLU A 109 -22.29 6.85 3.74
CA GLU A 109 -22.67 6.48 2.37
C GLU A 109 -21.99 7.44 1.38
N LEU A 110 -22.03 8.75 1.65
CA LEU A 110 -21.33 9.76 0.86
C LEU A 110 -19.81 9.54 0.85
N PHE A 111 -19.24 9.14 1.99
CA PHE A 111 -17.81 8.82 2.08
C PHE A 111 -17.44 7.55 1.31
N ALA A 112 -18.32 6.53 1.28
CA ALA A 112 -18.08 5.28 0.57
C ALA A 112 -18.08 5.43 -0.96
N ASP A 113 -18.79 6.43 -1.48
CA ASP A 113 -18.81 6.72 -2.91
C ASP A 113 -17.47 7.30 -3.43
N LEU A 114 -16.63 7.81 -2.53
CA LEU A 114 -15.31 8.34 -2.88
C LEU A 114 -14.37 7.25 -3.41
N LYS A 115 -13.62 7.59 -4.45
CA LYS A 115 -12.73 6.65 -5.13
C LYS A 115 -11.69 6.04 -4.19
N GLY A 116 -11.65 4.71 -4.12
CA GLY A 116 -10.69 3.99 -3.29
C GLY A 116 -11.10 3.83 -1.83
N VAL A 117 -12.25 4.35 -1.42
CA VAL A 117 -12.87 4.06 -0.13
C VAL A 117 -13.60 2.73 -0.23
N GLY A 118 -12.97 1.67 0.29
CA GLY A 118 -13.63 0.37 0.47
C GLY A 118 -14.32 0.26 1.84
N PRO A 119 -15.08 -0.84 2.08
CA PRO A 119 -15.81 -1.04 3.34
C PRO A 119 -14.94 -0.90 4.61
N TYR A 120 -13.69 -1.37 4.55
CA TYR A 120 -12.73 -1.20 5.64
C TYR A 120 -12.41 0.27 5.91
N THR A 121 -12.02 1.03 4.89
CA THR A 121 -11.63 2.45 5.04
C THR A 121 -12.83 3.30 5.44
N GLN A 122 -14.00 3.01 4.89
CA GLN A 122 -15.25 3.61 5.32
C GLN A 122 -15.46 3.42 6.82
N ALA A 123 -15.53 2.17 7.30
CA ALA A 123 -15.75 1.88 8.71
C ALA A 123 -14.66 2.46 9.61
N ALA A 124 -13.38 2.32 9.23
CA ALA A 124 -12.26 2.82 10.02
C ALA A 124 -12.30 4.35 10.16
N VAL A 125 -12.32 5.10 9.06
CA VAL A 125 -12.31 6.58 9.10
C VAL A 125 -13.58 7.12 9.76
N MET A 126 -14.75 6.61 9.40
CA MET A 126 -16.03 7.07 9.97
C MET A 126 -16.10 6.80 11.48
N SER A 127 -15.62 5.65 11.94
CA SER A 127 -15.59 5.34 13.37
C SER A 127 -14.56 6.16 14.14
N ILE A 128 -13.36 6.40 13.58
CA ILE A 128 -12.27 7.10 14.27
C ILE A 128 -12.48 8.62 14.27
N ALA A 129 -12.78 9.22 13.12
CA ALA A 129 -12.87 10.66 12.99
C ALA A 129 -14.25 11.21 13.39
N PHE A 130 -15.32 10.43 13.17
CA PHE A 130 -16.71 10.88 13.35
C PHE A 130 -17.49 10.05 14.36
N ASN A 131 -16.87 9.04 14.99
CA ASN A 131 -17.53 8.15 15.96
C ASN A 131 -18.82 7.50 15.43
N GLN A 132 -18.89 7.25 14.12
CA GLN A 132 -19.99 6.51 13.51
C GLN A 132 -19.96 5.04 13.96
N PRO A 133 -21.12 4.40 14.23
CA PRO A 133 -21.21 3.07 14.82
C PRO A 133 -20.96 1.95 13.81
N LEU A 134 -19.78 1.97 13.18
CA LEU A 134 -19.35 1.02 12.17
C LEU A 134 -18.20 0.17 12.70
N ALA A 135 -18.38 -1.15 12.67
CA ALA A 135 -17.31 -2.09 13.00
C ALA A 135 -16.38 -2.26 11.80
N THR A 136 -15.07 -2.24 12.05
CA THR A 136 -14.07 -2.49 11.01
C THR A 136 -13.36 -3.82 11.24
N VAL A 137 -13.19 -4.60 10.17
CA VAL A 137 -12.56 -5.94 10.24
C VAL A 137 -11.36 -6.01 9.30
N ASP A 138 -10.16 -5.88 9.87
CA ASP A 138 -8.89 -6.11 9.17
C ASP A 138 -8.33 -7.52 9.48
N GLY A 139 -7.10 -7.78 9.03
CA GLY A 139 -6.43 -9.06 9.32
C GLY A 139 -6.13 -9.30 10.80
N ASN A 140 -6.03 -8.25 11.61
CA ASN A 140 -5.86 -8.32 13.06
C ASN A 140 -7.19 -8.68 13.73
N VAL A 141 -8.25 -7.94 13.42
CA VAL A 141 -9.60 -8.18 13.94
C VAL A 141 -10.10 -9.57 13.58
N PHE A 142 -9.90 -10.04 12.34
CA PHE A 142 -10.23 -11.42 11.97
C PHE A 142 -9.61 -12.44 12.92
N ARG A 143 -8.32 -12.28 13.22
CA ARG A 143 -7.60 -13.21 14.09
C ARG A 143 -8.07 -13.14 15.54
N VAL A 144 -8.21 -11.93 16.08
CA VAL A 144 -8.68 -11.71 17.45
C VAL A 144 -10.09 -12.30 17.60
N TRP A 145 -11.00 -11.92 16.72
CA TRP A 145 -12.40 -12.32 16.79
C TRP A 145 -12.60 -13.82 16.58
N SER A 146 -11.88 -14.42 15.61
CA SER A 146 -11.88 -15.88 15.43
C SER A 146 -11.42 -16.61 16.70
N ARG A 147 -10.37 -16.13 17.37
CA ARG A 147 -9.85 -16.77 18.60
C ARG A 147 -10.77 -16.56 19.80
N LEU A 148 -11.33 -15.36 19.97
CA LEU A 148 -12.28 -15.08 21.05
C LEU A 148 -13.49 -16.02 21.01
N ASN A 149 -13.97 -16.33 19.80
CA ASN A 149 -15.15 -17.15 19.58
C ASN A 149 -14.85 -18.61 19.16
N ASN A 150 -13.58 -19.01 19.15
CA ASN A 150 -13.13 -20.32 18.67
C ASN A 150 -13.73 -20.71 17.31
N ASP A 151 -13.67 -19.77 16.36
CA ASP A 151 -14.41 -19.81 15.10
C ASP A 151 -13.52 -20.17 13.90
N TYR A 152 -13.89 -21.26 13.23
CA TYR A 152 -13.19 -21.87 12.10
C TYR A 152 -13.71 -21.44 10.71
N ARG A 153 -14.62 -20.46 10.63
CA ARG A 153 -15.03 -19.88 9.35
C ARG A 153 -13.82 -19.36 8.57
N ASP A 154 -13.81 -19.59 7.26
CA ASP A 154 -12.71 -19.12 6.39
C ASP A 154 -12.74 -17.59 6.29
N THR A 155 -11.68 -16.95 6.79
CA THR A 155 -11.54 -15.49 6.84
C THR A 155 -11.27 -14.86 5.46
N LYS A 156 -11.09 -15.66 4.40
CA LYS A 156 -11.04 -15.16 3.01
C LYS A 156 -12.42 -14.88 2.41
N LEU A 157 -13.49 -15.45 2.97
CA LEU A 157 -14.83 -15.28 2.42
C LEU A 157 -15.41 -13.92 2.81
N GLN A 158 -16.03 -13.23 1.84
CA GLN A 158 -16.73 -11.96 2.11
C GLN A 158 -17.91 -12.15 3.08
N SER A 159 -18.55 -13.32 3.06
CA SER A 159 -19.61 -13.67 4.02
C SER A 159 -19.12 -13.69 5.46
N THR A 160 -17.92 -14.23 5.72
CA THR A 160 -17.29 -14.24 7.05
C THR A 160 -17.03 -12.81 7.54
N ARG A 161 -16.51 -11.94 6.67
CA ARG A 161 -16.33 -10.51 6.98
C ARG A 161 -17.62 -9.86 7.46
N LYS A 162 -18.68 -9.96 6.64
CA LYS A 162 -19.99 -9.37 6.94
C LYS A 162 -20.62 -9.92 8.22
N ALA A 163 -20.36 -11.19 8.53
CA ALA A 163 -20.81 -11.79 9.77
C ALA A 163 -20.06 -11.19 10.97
N PHE A 164 -18.74 -11.08 10.90
CA PHE A 164 -17.92 -10.49 11.97
C PHE A 164 -18.26 -9.01 12.20
N GLU A 165 -18.44 -8.24 11.13
CA GLU A 165 -18.87 -6.83 11.22
C GLU A 165 -20.19 -6.73 11.99
N ARG A 166 -21.17 -7.60 11.71
CA ARG A 166 -22.46 -7.64 12.41
C ARG A 166 -22.34 -8.07 13.87
N GLU A 167 -21.53 -9.08 14.14
CA GLU A 167 -21.26 -9.59 15.49
C GLU A 167 -20.55 -8.54 16.37
N LEU A 168 -19.79 -7.63 15.74
CA LEU A 168 -19.09 -6.53 16.43
C LEU A 168 -19.95 -5.27 16.62
N LEU A 169 -21.09 -5.14 15.92
CA LEU A 169 -21.97 -3.96 16.01
C LEU A 169 -22.35 -3.54 17.44
N PRO A 170 -22.67 -4.46 18.39
CA PRO A 170 -23.01 -4.08 19.76
C PRO A 170 -21.91 -3.30 20.48
N TYR A 171 -20.64 -3.50 20.11
CA TYR A 171 -19.49 -2.89 20.81
C TYR A 171 -19.12 -1.51 20.28
N VAL A 172 -19.57 -1.17 19.07
CA VAL A 172 -19.29 0.11 18.40
C VAL A 172 -20.44 1.11 18.51
N GLN A 173 -21.43 0.89 19.37
CA GLN A 173 -22.53 1.85 19.59
C GLN A 173 -22.06 3.14 20.31
N SER A 174 -20.94 3.08 21.01
CA SER A 174 -20.24 4.20 21.63
C SER A 174 -18.74 3.98 21.50
N GLU A 175 -17.94 5.05 21.52
CA GLU A 175 -16.47 4.96 21.46
C GLU A 175 -16.01 4.07 20.28
N SER A 176 -16.68 4.18 19.15
CA SER A 176 -16.59 3.27 18.01
C SER A 176 -15.16 3.21 17.49
N GLY A 177 -14.55 4.40 17.33
CA GLY A 177 -13.15 4.55 16.93
C GLY A 177 -12.19 3.92 17.93
N THR A 178 -12.36 4.17 19.22
CA THR A 178 -11.52 3.60 20.29
C THR A 178 -11.60 2.08 20.30
N PHE A 179 -12.80 1.51 20.25
CA PHE A 179 -12.99 0.07 20.23
C PHE A 179 -12.36 -0.58 18.98
N ASN A 180 -12.60 -0.01 17.79
CA ASN A 180 -12.02 -0.51 16.55
C ASN A 180 -10.48 -0.49 16.60
N GLN A 181 -9.90 0.62 17.06
CA GLN A 181 -8.45 0.74 17.23
C GLN A 181 -7.91 -0.24 18.27
N ALA A 182 -8.61 -0.43 19.39
CA ALA A 182 -8.23 -1.39 20.42
C ALA A 182 -8.21 -2.83 19.90
N MET A 183 -9.20 -3.23 19.09
CA MET A 183 -9.22 -4.54 18.43
C MET A 183 -8.03 -4.74 17.49
N MET A 184 -7.71 -3.72 16.69
CA MET A 184 -6.56 -3.75 15.78
C MET A 184 -5.24 -3.82 16.55
N GLU A 185 -5.09 -3.01 17.60
CA GLU A 185 -3.90 -2.94 18.45
C GLU A 185 -3.66 -4.23 19.23
N LEU A 186 -4.73 -4.83 19.79
CA LEU A 186 -4.67 -6.11 20.48
C LEU A 186 -4.15 -7.20 19.53
N GLY A 187 -4.65 -7.25 18.31
CA GLY A 187 -4.16 -8.18 17.30
C GLY A 187 -2.70 -7.92 16.94
N ALA A 188 -2.31 -6.66 16.80
CA ALA A 188 -0.95 -6.28 16.42
C ALA A 188 0.10 -6.63 17.48
N LEU A 189 -0.21 -6.42 18.77
CA LEU A 189 0.78 -6.51 19.85
C LEU A 189 0.70 -7.79 20.69
N ILE A 190 -0.52 -8.25 21.00
CA ILE A 190 -0.74 -9.33 21.96
C ILE A 190 -1.16 -10.60 21.23
N CYS A 191 -2.28 -10.56 20.52
CA CYS A 191 -2.85 -11.71 19.85
C CYS A 191 -2.19 -11.93 18.49
N THR A 192 -0.86 -12.10 18.45
CA THR A 192 -0.08 -12.18 17.21
C THR A 192 -0.27 -13.53 16.48
N PRO A 193 0.07 -13.64 15.17
CA PRO A 193 -0.18 -14.86 14.41
C PRO A 193 0.54 -16.11 14.93
N LYS A 194 1.82 -15.98 15.33
CA LYS A 194 2.70 -17.13 15.62
C LYS A 194 2.96 -17.34 17.10
N ALA A 195 3.10 -16.26 17.87
CA ALA A 195 3.47 -16.30 19.28
C ALA A 195 2.59 -15.31 20.06
N PRO A 196 1.29 -15.59 20.21
CA PRO A 196 0.39 -14.70 20.94
C PRO A 196 0.74 -14.69 22.43
N LEU A 197 0.74 -13.51 23.03
CA LEU A 197 1.04 -13.27 24.44
C LEU A 197 -0.21 -13.49 25.30
N CYS A 198 -0.83 -14.67 25.21
CA CYS A 198 -2.13 -14.95 25.83
C CYS A 198 -2.14 -14.69 27.34
N LEU A 199 -1.03 -14.96 28.05
CA LEU A 199 -0.86 -14.71 29.49
C LEU A 199 -0.96 -13.22 29.87
N PHE A 200 -0.69 -12.33 28.93
CA PHE A 200 -0.76 -10.87 29.10
C PHE A 200 -1.98 -10.27 28.37
N CYS A 201 -2.90 -11.10 27.87
CA CYS A 201 -4.05 -10.62 27.11
C CYS A 201 -5.13 -10.06 28.05
N PRO A 202 -5.56 -8.79 27.86
CA PRO A 202 -6.56 -8.16 28.73
C PRO A 202 -7.94 -8.83 28.64
N VAL A 203 -8.15 -9.58 27.56
CA VAL A 203 -9.40 -10.31 27.27
C VAL A 203 -9.19 -11.82 27.24
N GLN A 204 -8.18 -12.33 27.96
CA GLN A 204 -7.91 -13.78 28.05
C GLN A 204 -9.12 -14.54 28.61
N ALA A 205 -9.75 -14.03 29.66
CA ALA A 205 -10.89 -14.68 30.33
C ALA A 205 -12.13 -14.80 29.42
N GLN A 206 -12.19 -14.02 28.35
CA GLN A 206 -13.25 -14.05 27.33
C GLN A 206 -12.91 -15.01 26.17
N CYS A 207 -11.66 -15.47 26.05
CA CYS A 207 -11.16 -16.16 24.87
C CYS A 207 -11.44 -17.67 24.87
N GLU A 208 -12.40 -18.12 24.07
CA GLU A 208 -12.73 -19.54 23.94
C GLU A 208 -11.58 -20.38 23.37
N ALA A 209 -10.80 -19.86 22.42
CA ALA A 209 -9.69 -20.61 21.85
C ALA A 209 -8.54 -20.80 22.84
N PHE A 210 -8.36 -19.89 23.80
CA PHE A 210 -7.37 -20.05 24.86
C PHE A 210 -7.77 -21.20 25.79
N GLU A 211 -9.03 -21.20 26.25
CA GLU A 211 -9.57 -22.28 27.09
C GLU A 211 -9.51 -23.65 26.40
N LYS A 212 -9.79 -23.69 25.10
CA LYS A 212 -9.80 -24.94 24.30
C LYS A 212 -8.42 -25.34 23.76
N GLY A 213 -7.39 -24.52 23.95
CA GLY A 213 -6.03 -24.79 23.43
C GLY A 213 -5.86 -24.67 21.91
N SER A 214 -6.80 -24.03 21.20
CA SER A 214 -6.86 -23.95 19.72
C SER A 214 -6.33 -22.63 19.13
N VAL A 215 -5.74 -21.75 19.96
CA VAL A 215 -5.30 -20.40 19.53
C VAL A 215 -4.45 -20.40 18.26
N LEU A 216 -3.52 -21.36 18.12
CA LEU A 216 -2.59 -21.44 16.99
C LEU A 216 -3.21 -22.04 15.71
N GLU A 217 -4.40 -22.65 15.82
CA GLU A 217 -5.15 -23.18 14.67
C GLU A 217 -5.96 -22.08 13.96
N LEU A 218 -6.15 -20.94 14.63
CA LEU A 218 -7.03 -19.86 14.19
C LEU A 218 -6.25 -18.57 13.84
N PRO A 219 -6.73 -17.81 12.83
CA PRO A 219 -7.92 -18.06 12.00
C PRO A 219 -7.64 -19.02 10.83
N VAL A 220 -8.70 -19.68 10.34
CA VAL A 220 -8.66 -20.49 9.12
C VAL A 220 -8.59 -19.59 7.88
N LYS A 221 -7.72 -19.97 6.94
CA LYS A 221 -7.56 -19.32 5.62
C LYS A 221 -7.39 -20.39 4.55
N THR A 222 -8.22 -20.39 3.50
CA THR A 222 -7.98 -21.27 2.33
C THR A 222 -6.62 -21.00 1.67
N THR A 223 -6.02 -22.03 1.07
CA THR A 223 -4.62 -22.05 0.59
C THR A 223 -4.36 -21.14 -0.63
N LYS A 224 -3.08 -20.83 -0.90
CA LYS A 224 -2.55 -19.71 -1.72
C LYS A 224 -2.78 -19.82 -3.25
N VAL A 225 -2.91 -18.65 -3.87
CA VAL A 225 -2.78 -18.45 -5.34
C VAL A 225 -1.35 -18.78 -5.77
N LYS A 226 -1.18 -19.57 -6.85
CA LYS A 226 0.14 -19.82 -7.46
C LYS A 226 0.70 -18.50 -7.99
N LYS A 227 1.87 -18.07 -7.51
CA LYS A 227 2.55 -16.87 -8.04
C LYS A 227 3.17 -17.20 -9.40
N LYS A 228 2.90 -16.37 -10.41
CA LYS A 228 3.54 -16.49 -11.74
C LYS A 228 4.98 -15.94 -11.66
N HIS A 229 5.91 -16.58 -12.34
CA HIS A 229 7.24 -16.03 -12.62
C HIS A 229 7.25 -15.49 -14.05
N ILE A 230 7.75 -14.27 -14.23
CA ILE A 230 7.84 -13.63 -15.54
C ILE A 230 9.27 -13.13 -15.71
N LYS A 231 9.90 -13.54 -16.81
CA LYS A 231 11.23 -13.07 -17.20
C LYS A 231 11.10 -11.75 -17.94
N GLN A 232 11.90 -10.77 -17.56
CA GLN A 232 11.88 -9.42 -18.12
C GLN A 232 13.29 -9.04 -18.57
N HIS A 233 13.39 -8.40 -19.72
CA HIS A 233 14.61 -7.76 -20.21
C HIS A 233 14.44 -6.25 -20.11
N VAL A 234 15.40 -5.59 -19.46
CA VAL A 234 15.49 -4.13 -19.35
C VAL A 234 16.65 -3.66 -20.20
N TYR A 235 16.44 -2.61 -20.98
CA TYR A 235 17.42 -2.07 -21.92
C TYR A 235 17.87 -0.68 -21.48
N ILE A 236 19.17 -0.52 -21.24
CA ILE A 236 19.80 0.75 -20.90
C ILE A 236 20.36 1.36 -22.17
N VAL A 237 19.77 2.49 -22.56
CA VAL A 237 20.15 3.25 -23.74
C VAL A 237 20.60 4.64 -23.29
N LYS A 238 21.80 5.02 -23.70
CA LYS A 238 22.42 6.31 -23.39
C LYS A 238 22.61 7.10 -24.68
N ASN A 239 22.43 8.42 -24.64
CA ASN A 239 22.72 9.28 -25.78
C ASN A 239 24.09 9.98 -25.67
N GLU A 240 24.46 10.75 -26.69
CA GLU A 240 25.70 11.52 -26.76
C GLU A 240 25.83 12.60 -25.67
N ASN A 241 24.71 13.04 -25.08
CA ASN A 241 24.66 14.01 -23.99
C ASN A 241 24.71 13.37 -22.59
N ASN A 242 24.94 12.05 -22.52
CA ASN A 242 24.88 11.25 -21.28
C ASN A 242 23.50 11.19 -20.61
N GLU A 243 22.43 11.40 -21.37
CA GLU A 243 21.07 11.17 -20.89
C GLU A 243 20.65 9.71 -21.14
N TYR A 244 19.81 9.18 -20.27
CA TYR A 244 19.28 7.81 -20.35
C TYR A 244 17.85 7.81 -20.84
N LEU A 245 17.54 6.87 -21.73
CA LEU A 245 16.18 6.69 -22.20
C LEU A 245 15.32 6.04 -21.11
N ILE A 246 14.18 6.66 -20.83
CA ILE A 246 13.17 6.15 -19.92
C ILE A 246 11.80 6.18 -20.61
N GLU A 247 10.91 5.31 -20.17
CA GLU A 247 9.54 5.20 -20.65
C GLU A 247 8.54 5.25 -19.50
N GLN A 248 7.41 5.89 -19.73
CA GLN A 248 6.27 5.89 -18.84
C GLN A 248 5.37 4.70 -19.18
N ARG A 249 5.12 3.86 -18.17
CA ARG A 249 4.33 2.62 -18.30
C ARG A 249 2.88 2.90 -18.64
N THR A 250 2.36 2.23 -19.66
CA THR A 250 0.93 2.25 -20.03
C THR A 250 0.18 1.00 -19.56
N GLN A 251 0.89 -0.02 -19.06
CA GLN A 251 0.29 -1.27 -18.63
C GLN A 251 -0.32 -1.15 -17.22
N LYS A 252 -1.27 -2.04 -16.91
CA LYS A 252 -2.01 -2.04 -15.64
C LYS A 252 -1.10 -2.11 -14.40
N LEU A 253 -0.05 -2.93 -14.44
CA LEU A 253 0.90 -3.05 -13.32
C LEU A 253 1.88 -1.88 -13.36
N LEU A 254 1.98 -1.16 -12.23
CA LEU A 254 2.82 0.04 -12.10
C LEU A 254 2.51 1.12 -13.16
N ASN A 255 1.24 1.22 -13.58
CA ASN A 255 0.77 2.20 -14.56
C ASN A 255 1.27 3.61 -14.23
N GLN A 256 1.62 4.41 -15.25
CA GLN A 256 2.12 5.78 -15.16
C GLN A 256 3.39 5.98 -14.30
N MET A 257 4.12 4.91 -14.03
CA MET A 257 5.46 5.02 -13.44
C MET A 257 6.50 5.04 -14.53
N TRP A 258 7.58 5.80 -14.31
CA TRP A 258 8.73 5.80 -15.20
C TRP A 258 9.61 4.57 -14.95
N GLU A 259 10.13 4.01 -16.04
CA GLU A 259 11.06 2.89 -16.03
C GLU A 259 12.08 3.00 -17.16
N PHE A 260 13.15 2.20 -17.07
CA PHE A 260 13.96 1.94 -18.25
C PHE A 260 13.19 0.98 -19.17
N PRO A 261 13.32 1.11 -20.51
CA PRO A 261 12.57 0.29 -21.46
C PRO A 261 12.60 -1.20 -21.12
N MET A 262 11.42 -1.80 -20.91
CA MET A 262 11.30 -3.16 -20.39
C MET A 262 10.29 -4.02 -21.16
N TYR A 263 10.73 -5.22 -21.55
CA TYR A 263 9.93 -6.17 -22.32
C TYR A 263 10.00 -7.58 -21.73
N GLU A 264 8.91 -8.35 -21.83
CA GLU A 264 8.95 -9.77 -21.47
C GLU A 264 9.96 -10.51 -22.38
N SER A 265 10.76 -11.42 -21.82
CA SER A 265 11.84 -12.08 -22.58
C SER A 265 11.37 -12.84 -23.81
N ASP A 266 10.12 -13.29 -23.78
CA ASP A 266 9.49 -14.11 -24.82
C ASP A 266 8.53 -13.26 -25.69
N SER A 267 8.55 -11.93 -25.55
CA SER A 267 7.78 -11.00 -26.36
C SER A 267 8.39 -10.84 -27.76
N ASN A 268 7.54 -10.56 -28.75
CA ASN A 268 7.97 -10.13 -30.08
C ASN A 268 8.26 -8.63 -30.15
N GLU A 269 7.86 -7.88 -29.12
CA GLU A 269 8.14 -6.45 -28.99
C GLU A 269 9.62 -6.24 -28.69
N SER A 270 10.23 -5.23 -29.33
CA SER A 270 11.60 -4.85 -29.04
C SER A 270 11.77 -3.34 -29.00
N ILE A 271 12.77 -2.89 -28.26
CA ILE A 271 13.15 -1.48 -28.21
C ILE A 271 13.59 -0.98 -29.59
N GLN A 272 14.25 -1.82 -30.40
CA GLN A 272 14.64 -1.47 -31.76
C GLN A 272 13.43 -1.18 -32.66
N GLN A 273 12.37 -1.98 -32.56
CA GLN A 273 11.12 -1.72 -33.29
C GLN A 273 10.44 -0.43 -32.82
N THR A 274 10.44 -0.20 -31.51
CA THR A 274 9.82 0.99 -30.89
C THR A 274 10.53 2.27 -31.30
N LEU A 275 11.85 2.25 -31.35
CA LEU A 275 12.70 3.38 -31.74
C LEU A 275 12.92 3.50 -33.25
N GLY A 276 12.57 2.47 -34.02
CA GLY A 276 12.83 2.42 -35.47
C GLY A 276 14.33 2.40 -35.82
N GLN A 277 15.18 1.95 -34.89
CA GLN A 277 16.64 1.97 -35.03
C GLN A 277 17.24 0.63 -34.64
N ASP A 278 18.25 0.18 -35.40
CA ASP A 278 19.01 -1.01 -35.05
C ASP A 278 20.05 -0.66 -33.97
N ILE A 279 19.84 -1.20 -32.77
CA ILE A 279 20.67 -0.95 -31.59
C ILE A 279 21.22 -2.29 -31.12
N SER A 280 22.54 -2.38 -31.04
CA SER A 280 23.25 -3.53 -30.49
C SER A 280 23.36 -3.41 -28.98
N PHE A 281 23.15 -4.53 -28.28
CA PHE A 281 23.18 -4.64 -26.83
C PHE A 281 24.15 -5.73 -26.40
N SER A 282 24.67 -5.61 -25.18
CA SER A 282 25.58 -6.56 -24.57
C SER A 282 25.07 -8.01 -24.65
N GLU A 283 25.92 -8.96 -25.04
CA GLU A 283 25.51 -10.38 -25.17
C GLU A 283 25.06 -11.01 -23.84
N LYS A 284 25.63 -10.53 -22.72
CA LYS A 284 25.29 -10.96 -21.36
C LYS A 284 24.65 -9.81 -20.61
N PRO A 285 23.73 -10.09 -19.67
CA PRO A 285 23.18 -9.05 -18.83
C PRO A 285 24.26 -8.45 -17.93
N ILE A 286 24.31 -7.12 -17.85
CA ILE A 286 25.20 -6.35 -16.97
C ILE A 286 24.75 -6.42 -15.52
N TYR A 287 23.45 -6.64 -15.28
CA TYR A 287 22.86 -6.76 -13.96
C TYR A 287 21.64 -7.68 -13.99
N THR A 288 21.41 -8.41 -12.91
CA THR A 288 20.22 -9.25 -12.75
C THR A 288 19.61 -9.04 -11.37
N LEU A 289 18.28 -9.03 -11.31
CA LEU A 289 17.58 -8.90 -10.04
C LEU A 289 16.24 -9.65 -10.06
N LYS A 290 15.82 -10.10 -8.88
CA LYS A 290 14.46 -10.62 -8.67
C LYS A 290 13.63 -9.59 -7.93
N HIS A 291 12.47 -9.27 -8.47
CA HIS A 291 11.52 -8.35 -7.85
C HIS A 291 10.19 -9.06 -7.57
N GLN A 292 9.77 -9.09 -6.31
CA GLN A 292 8.61 -9.86 -5.88
C GLN A 292 7.40 -8.96 -5.64
N PHE A 293 6.29 -9.31 -6.28
CA PHE A 293 4.96 -8.80 -5.96
C PHE A 293 4.15 -9.85 -5.18
N THR A 294 2.97 -9.44 -4.72
CA THR A 294 2.03 -10.34 -4.04
C THR A 294 1.53 -11.45 -4.97
N HIS A 295 1.34 -11.16 -6.26
CA HIS A 295 0.72 -12.06 -7.24
C HIS A 295 1.69 -12.65 -8.28
N LEU A 296 2.88 -12.06 -8.44
CA LEU A 296 3.91 -12.54 -9.38
C LEU A 296 5.32 -12.19 -8.90
N THR A 297 6.33 -12.76 -9.56
CA THR A 297 7.74 -12.41 -9.41
C THR A 297 8.31 -12.06 -10.78
N TRP A 298 9.00 -10.92 -10.88
CA TRP A 298 9.84 -10.59 -12.02
C TRP A 298 11.26 -11.12 -11.81
N ASP A 299 11.75 -11.87 -12.78
CA ASP A 299 13.14 -12.25 -12.92
C ASP A 299 13.72 -11.34 -14.02
N ILE A 300 14.43 -10.27 -13.63
CA ILE A 300 14.86 -9.17 -14.51
C ILE A 300 16.33 -9.35 -14.89
N SER A 301 16.62 -9.21 -16.18
CA SER A 301 17.96 -9.13 -16.77
C SER A 301 18.13 -7.78 -17.45
N VAL A 302 19.21 -7.06 -17.13
CA VAL A 302 19.50 -5.72 -17.66
C VAL A 302 20.59 -5.80 -18.71
N PHE A 303 20.38 -5.16 -19.85
CA PHE A 303 21.30 -5.11 -20.99
C PHE A 303 21.66 -3.66 -21.29
N MET A 304 22.91 -3.40 -21.69
CA MET A 304 23.38 -2.05 -22.05
C MET A 304 23.61 -1.97 -23.55
N ALA A 305 23.23 -0.84 -24.16
CA ALA A 305 23.56 -0.55 -25.55
C ALA A 305 25.09 -0.44 -25.70
N ASP A 306 25.63 -0.99 -26.79
CA ASP A 306 27.08 -1.01 -27.03
C ASP A 306 27.65 0.36 -27.43
N SER A 307 26.78 1.29 -27.83
CA SER A 307 27.16 2.64 -28.26
C SER A 307 26.09 3.65 -27.88
N ASN A 308 26.53 4.90 -27.70
CA ASN A 308 25.61 6.02 -27.47
C ASN A 308 24.83 6.32 -28.75
N ILE A 309 23.55 6.62 -28.60
CA ILE A 309 22.67 6.99 -29.70
C ILE A 309 22.69 8.51 -29.90
N LEU A 310 22.57 8.99 -31.14
CA LEU A 310 22.38 10.41 -31.43
C LEU A 310 20.94 10.82 -31.09
N LYS A 311 20.75 11.75 -30.16
CA LYS A 311 19.45 12.21 -29.66
C LYS A 311 18.52 12.63 -30.80
N ASP A 312 19.05 13.41 -31.76
CA ASP A 312 18.30 13.95 -32.90
C ASP A 312 17.97 12.90 -33.98
N SER A 313 18.54 11.69 -33.87
CA SER A 313 18.24 10.59 -34.80
C SER A 313 16.98 9.79 -34.42
N LEU A 314 16.40 10.06 -33.24
CA LEU A 314 15.27 9.34 -32.71
C LEU A 314 14.03 10.23 -32.59
N ASN A 315 12.92 9.75 -33.17
CA ASN A 315 11.60 10.27 -32.84
C ASN A 315 11.05 9.46 -31.67
N LEU A 316 11.16 10.01 -30.46
CA LEU A 316 10.64 9.34 -29.27
C LEU A 316 9.10 9.31 -29.27
N PRO A 317 8.49 8.18 -28.92
CA PRO A 317 7.07 8.13 -28.54
C PRO A 317 6.76 9.13 -27.41
N GLU A 318 5.51 9.60 -27.34
CA GLU A 318 5.09 10.59 -26.32
C GLU A 318 5.31 10.12 -24.87
N ASN A 319 5.32 8.81 -24.64
CA ASN A 319 5.55 8.22 -23.33
C ASN A 319 7.04 7.94 -23.06
N MET A 320 7.98 8.42 -23.87
CA MET A 320 9.42 8.25 -23.66
C MET A 320 10.12 9.60 -23.49
N ALA A 321 11.17 9.62 -22.67
CA ALA A 321 11.95 10.82 -22.40
C ALA A 321 13.43 10.48 -22.20
N TRP A 322 14.27 11.50 -22.40
CA TRP A 322 15.67 11.48 -21.99
C TRP A 322 15.78 12.04 -20.57
N MET A 323 16.49 11.35 -19.70
CA MET A 323 16.70 11.71 -18.31
C MET A 323 18.19 11.80 -18.02
N GLU A 324 18.67 12.93 -17.49
CA GLU A 324 20.01 12.97 -16.91
C GLU A 324 20.06 12.10 -15.65
N ILE A 325 21.18 11.42 -15.41
CA ILE A 325 21.29 10.52 -14.25
C ILE A 325 21.01 11.27 -12.93
N THR A 326 21.39 12.54 -12.82
CA THR A 326 21.18 13.37 -11.63
C THR A 326 19.71 13.77 -11.42
N GLU A 327 18.87 13.64 -12.44
CA GLU A 327 17.45 14.07 -12.44
C GLU A 327 16.47 12.96 -12.05
N LYS A 328 16.95 11.79 -11.58
CA LYS A 328 16.07 10.69 -11.16
C LYS A 328 15.00 11.12 -10.16
N GLU A 329 15.27 12.13 -9.34
CA GLU A 329 14.30 12.62 -8.37
C GLU A 329 13.07 13.28 -9.00
N SER A 330 13.16 13.73 -10.26
CA SER A 330 12.03 14.24 -11.06
C SER A 330 11.11 13.14 -11.58
N TYR A 331 11.49 11.86 -11.48
CA TYR A 331 10.76 10.72 -12.05
C TYR A 331 10.37 9.69 -10.99
N ASN A 332 9.14 9.17 -11.09
CA ASN A 332 8.55 8.25 -10.12
C ASN A 332 8.91 6.78 -10.40
N PHE A 333 10.11 6.35 -10.02
CA PHE A 333 10.56 4.99 -10.32
C PHE A 333 9.96 3.94 -9.37
N PRO A 334 9.56 2.74 -9.85
CA PRO A 334 9.26 1.64 -8.97
C PRO A 334 10.56 1.09 -8.36
N VAL A 335 10.46 0.45 -7.20
CA VAL A 335 11.61 -0.08 -6.45
C VAL A 335 12.51 -1.00 -7.29
N SER A 336 11.94 -1.74 -8.26
CA SER A 336 12.73 -2.51 -9.23
C SER A 336 13.66 -1.62 -10.08
N MET A 337 13.15 -0.50 -10.59
CA MET A 337 13.90 0.42 -11.43
C MET A 337 14.83 1.31 -10.61
N THR A 338 14.46 1.70 -9.38
CA THR A 338 15.39 2.39 -8.47
C THR A 338 16.65 1.55 -8.20
N LYS A 339 16.52 0.22 -8.10
CA LYS A 339 17.70 -0.66 -7.94
C LYS A 339 18.58 -0.67 -9.20
N ILE A 340 17.98 -0.66 -10.38
CA ILE A 340 18.70 -0.60 -11.66
C ILE A 340 19.40 0.76 -11.80
N TYR A 341 18.70 1.85 -11.49
CA TYR A 341 19.24 3.21 -11.46
C TYR A 341 20.46 3.32 -10.53
N ASN A 342 20.37 2.80 -9.30
CA ASN A 342 21.49 2.82 -8.35
C ASN A 342 22.69 2.03 -8.89
N PHE A 343 22.46 0.92 -9.59
CA PHE A 343 23.53 0.16 -10.24
C PHE A 343 24.19 0.95 -11.38
N ILE A 344 23.40 1.65 -12.21
CA ILE A 344 23.92 2.49 -13.29
C ILE A 344 24.73 3.67 -12.72
N SER A 345 24.21 4.33 -11.69
CA SER A 345 24.91 5.47 -11.04
C SER A 345 26.28 5.06 -10.51
N GLN A 346 26.38 3.85 -9.93
CA GLN A 346 27.66 3.29 -9.48
C GLN A 346 28.66 3.01 -10.61
N ILE A 347 28.20 2.71 -11.82
CA ILE A 347 29.08 2.50 -12.99
C ILE A 347 29.62 3.85 -13.51
N GLU A 348 28.84 4.91 -13.38
CA GLU A 348 29.18 6.26 -13.86
C GLU A 348 30.03 7.07 -12.85
N ASP A 349 30.37 6.51 -11.69
CA ASP A 349 31.01 7.20 -10.57
C ASP A 349 30.21 8.43 -10.07
N VAL A 350 28.87 8.34 -10.08
CA VAL A 350 27.93 9.38 -9.60
C VAL A 350 27.24 8.99 -8.29
#